data_AF-A0A2V8BR49-F1
#
_entry.id   AF-A0A2V8BR49-F1
#
_cell.length_a   1.000
_cell.length_b   1.000
_cell.length_c   1.000
_cell.angle_alpha   90.00
_cell.angle_beta   90.00
_cell.angle_gamma   90.00
#
_symmetry.space_group_name_H-M   'P 1'
#
loop_
_entity.id
_entity.type
_entity.pdbx_description
1 polymer ?
#
loop_
_entity_poly.entity_id
_entity_poly.type
_entity_poly.pdbx_seq_one_letter_code
_entity_poly.pdbx_strand_id
1 'polypeptide(L)'
;LGEFGMNMLALSWGETTIVVDAGVMFPDPELLGVDRIVPDLTYLQQKGRPAALVLTHGHEDHIGGVPHVAPLVAGPIYATPLTLALVEPKLQEHDLIGTNRLVTVRPHERVTIGPFTVEFIRVTHSIPDCVAL
;
A
#
# COMPACT_ATOMS: atom_id res chain seq x y z
N LEU A 1 5.65 6.41 12.07
CA LEU A 1 6.98 7.05 12.24
C LEU A 1 7.30 7.09 13.73
N GLY A 2 8.49 6.64 14.13
CA GLY A 2 8.81 6.44 15.55
C GLY A 2 8.42 5.05 16.09
N GLU A 3 8.01 4.14 15.20
CA GLU A 3 7.53 2.79 15.52
C GLU A 3 7.98 1.81 14.41
N PHE A 4 7.98 0.50 14.70
CA PHE A 4 8.25 -0.56 13.73
C PHE A 4 6.93 -1.21 13.29
N GLY A 5 6.58 -1.09 12.02
CA GLY A 5 5.27 -1.52 11.51
C GLY A 5 4.46 -0.35 10.96
N MET A 6 3.28 -0.67 10.42
CA MET A 6 2.31 0.33 9.96
C MET A 6 2.88 1.32 8.92
N ASN A 7 3.80 0.87 8.06
CA ASN A 7 4.38 1.76 7.06
C ASN A 7 3.29 2.24 6.10
N MET A 8 3.11 3.55 6.05
CA MET A 8 2.16 4.24 5.19
C MET A 8 2.60 5.69 5.05
N LEU A 9 2.71 6.17 3.81
CA LEU A 9 3.03 7.55 3.49
C LEU A 9 2.02 8.10 2.50
N ALA A 10 1.41 9.24 2.81
CA ALA A 10 0.57 9.98 1.87
C ALA A 10 1.35 11.16 1.27
N LEU A 11 1.40 11.23 -0.06
CA LEU A 11 2.00 12.31 -0.82
C LEU A 11 0.90 13.07 -1.57
N SER A 12 0.76 14.37 -1.29
CA SER A 12 -0.31 15.19 -1.89
C SER A 12 0.25 16.39 -2.64
N TRP A 13 -0.26 16.62 -3.86
CA TRP A 13 -0.01 17.82 -4.65
C TRP A 13 -1.31 18.30 -5.29
N GLY A 14 -1.76 19.50 -4.91
CA GLY A 14 -3.09 19.99 -5.24
C GLY A 14 -4.18 19.02 -4.73
N GLU A 15 -5.07 18.61 -5.63
CA GLU A 15 -6.15 17.66 -5.34
C GLU A 15 -5.72 16.18 -5.48
N THR A 16 -4.49 15.91 -5.92
CA THR A 16 -4.00 14.53 -6.12
C THR A 16 -3.24 14.05 -4.90
N THR A 17 -3.67 12.91 -4.35
CA THR A 17 -2.96 12.19 -3.28
C THR A 17 -2.59 10.79 -3.75
N ILE A 18 -1.35 10.37 -3.50
CA ILE A 18 -0.87 8.99 -3.65
C ILE A 18 -0.56 8.45 -2.26
N VAL A 19 -0.92 7.20 -2.00
CA VAL A 19 -0.48 6.48 -0.81
C VAL A 19 0.62 5.51 -1.20
N VAL A 20 1.71 5.50 -0.44
CA VAL A 20 2.83 4.57 -0.54
C VAL A 20 2.79 3.65 0.67
N ASP A 21 2.65 2.36 0.41
CA ASP A 21 2.45 1.29 1.37
C ASP A 21 1.20 1.42 2.26
N ALA A 22 0.77 0.29 2.79
CA ALA A 22 -0.34 0.15 3.72
C ALA A 22 -0.06 -1.03 4.65
N GLY A 23 0.82 -0.80 5.62
CA GLY A 23 1.27 -1.80 6.57
C GLY A 23 0.36 -2.07 7.76
N VAL A 24 0.64 -3.17 8.46
CA VAL A 24 0.17 -3.42 9.82
C VAL A 24 1.34 -3.39 10.81
N MET A 25 1.02 -3.28 12.09
CA MET A 25 1.91 -3.64 13.19
C MET A 25 1.29 -4.82 13.94
N PHE A 26 2.14 -5.70 14.46
CA PHE A 26 1.71 -6.74 15.39
C PHE A 26 1.66 -6.17 16.80
N PRO A 27 0.58 -6.42 17.56
CA PRO A 27 0.38 -5.82 18.87
C PRO A 27 1.35 -6.37 19.91
N ASP A 28 1.67 -5.54 20.89
CA ASP A 28 2.39 -5.97 22.09
C ASP A 28 1.55 -6.97 22.92
N PRO A 29 2.18 -7.85 23.72
CA PRO A 29 1.47 -8.83 24.54
C PRO A 29 0.45 -8.25 25.53
N GLU A 30 0.55 -6.96 25.84
CA GLU A 30 -0.35 -6.24 26.75
C GLU A 30 -1.70 -5.88 26.08
N LEU A 31 -1.73 -5.81 24.74
CA LEU A 31 -2.93 -5.50 23.96
C LEU A 31 -3.77 -6.77 23.72
N LEU A 32 -4.33 -7.31 24.80
CA LEU A 32 -5.11 -8.55 24.77
C LEU A 32 -6.32 -8.46 23.82
N GLY A 33 -6.44 -9.45 22.94
CA GLY A 33 -7.55 -9.57 21.99
C GLY A 33 -7.39 -8.74 20.71
N VAL A 34 -6.28 -8.03 20.53
CA VAL A 34 -5.91 -7.38 19.27
C VAL A 34 -5.08 -8.34 18.44
N ASP A 35 -5.43 -8.53 17.16
CA ASP A 35 -4.65 -9.36 16.24
C ASP A 35 -3.65 -8.53 15.42
N ARG A 36 -4.05 -7.32 15.02
CA ARG A 36 -3.28 -6.41 14.16
C ARG A 36 -3.63 -4.95 14.47
N ILE A 37 -2.66 -4.07 14.30
CA ILE A 37 -2.82 -2.61 14.42
C ILE A 37 -2.62 -2.00 13.02
N VAL A 38 -3.49 -1.06 12.65
CA VAL A 38 -3.42 -0.30 11.38
C VAL A 38 -3.38 1.21 11.65
N PRO A 39 -2.83 2.02 10.73
CA PRO A 39 -2.85 3.47 10.85
C PRO A 39 -4.27 4.04 10.94
N ASP A 40 -4.41 5.21 11.59
CA ASP A 40 -5.63 6.01 11.51
C ASP A 40 -5.83 6.54 10.08
N LEU A 41 -6.94 6.14 9.45
CA LEU A 41 -7.27 6.47 8.06
C LEU A 41 -8.16 7.73 7.93
N THR A 42 -8.45 8.43 9.04
CA THR A 42 -9.31 9.61 9.06
C THR A 42 -8.87 10.67 8.04
N TYR A 43 -7.56 10.88 7.87
CA TYR A 43 -7.04 11.79 6.86
C TYR A 43 -7.48 11.41 5.43
N LEU A 44 -7.38 10.13 5.06
CA LEU A 44 -7.76 9.64 3.73
C LEU A 44 -9.28 9.70 3.51
N GLN A 45 -10.05 9.49 4.58
CA GLN A 45 -11.51 9.59 4.53
C GLN A 45 -11.99 11.04 4.32
N GLN A 46 -11.30 12.02 4.92
CA GLN A 46 -11.69 13.44 4.88
C GLN A 46 -11.12 14.20 3.68
N LYS A 47 -9.87 13.94 3.29
CA LYS A 47 -9.17 14.70 2.24
C LYS A 47 -9.68 14.40 0.83
N GLY A 48 -10.33 13.24 0.65
CA GLY A 48 -10.75 12.71 -0.65
C GLY A 48 -10.03 11.39 -0.96
N ARG A 49 -10.64 10.59 -1.84
CA ARG A 49 -10.12 9.25 -2.18
C ARG A 49 -8.77 9.37 -2.91
N PRO A 50 -7.68 8.73 -2.43
CA PRO A 50 -6.40 8.75 -3.12
C PRO A 50 -6.48 8.28 -4.57
N ALA A 51 -5.69 8.90 -5.43
CA ALA A 51 -5.64 8.58 -6.86
C ALA A 51 -4.99 7.23 -7.13
N ALA A 52 -4.10 6.75 -6.27
CA ALA A 52 -3.49 5.42 -6.35
C ALA A 52 -2.93 4.97 -5.00
N LEU A 53 -2.72 3.66 -4.89
CA LEU A 53 -1.88 3.02 -3.88
C LEU A 53 -0.65 2.43 -4.59
N VAL A 54 0.53 2.65 -4.05
CA VAL A 54 1.79 2.13 -4.57
C VAL A 54 2.46 1.32 -3.48
N LEU A 55 2.83 0.07 -3.75
CA LEU A 55 3.44 -0.83 -2.77
C LEU A 55 4.90 -1.10 -3.13
N THR A 56 5.78 -0.94 -2.16
CA THR A 56 7.23 -1.05 -2.33
C THR A 56 7.70 -2.51 -2.34
N HIS A 57 7.17 -3.33 -1.43
CA HIS A 57 7.49 -4.75 -1.32
C HIS A 57 6.45 -5.51 -0.49
N GLY A 58 6.60 -6.83 -0.38
CA GLY A 58 5.56 -7.74 0.13
C GLY A 58 5.57 -8.07 1.64
N HIS A 59 6.30 -7.36 2.50
CA HIS A 59 6.22 -7.63 3.93
C HIS A 59 4.91 -7.12 4.55
N GLU A 60 4.42 -7.77 5.62
CA GLU A 60 3.15 -7.41 6.28
C GLU A 60 3.14 -5.98 6.82
N ASP A 61 4.29 -5.48 7.28
CA ASP A 61 4.42 -4.10 7.72
C ASP A 61 4.39 -3.07 6.57
N HIS A 62 4.25 -3.53 5.32
CA HIS A 62 4.05 -2.70 4.13
C HIS A 62 2.75 -3.01 3.38
N ILE A 63 2.23 -4.25 3.44
CA ILE A 63 1.02 -4.66 2.68
C ILE A 63 -0.13 -5.19 3.54
N GLY A 64 0.09 -5.46 4.83
CA GLY A 64 -0.88 -6.16 5.66
C GLY A 64 -2.15 -5.35 5.93
N GLY A 65 -2.10 -4.03 5.77
CA GLY A 65 -3.22 -3.10 5.92
C GLY A 65 -3.94 -2.79 4.61
N VAL A 66 -3.50 -3.34 3.48
CA VAL A 66 -4.09 -3.08 2.16
C VAL A 66 -5.61 -3.32 2.11
N PRO A 67 -6.18 -4.39 2.71
CA PRO A 67 -7.64 -4.57 2.72
C PRO A 67 -8.42 -3.42 3.38
N HIS A 68 -7.83 -2.72 4.35
CA HIS A 68 -8.45 -1.58 5.01
C HIS A 68 -8.34 -0.29 4.18
N VAL A 69 -7.29 -0.16 3.38
CA VAL A 69 -6.97 1.06 2.61
C VAL A 69 -7.56 1.03 1.20
N ALA A 70 -7.54 -0.14 0.54
CA ALA A 70 -8.00 -0.32 -0.83
C ALA A 70 -9.43 0.20 -1.12
N PRO A 71 -10.41 0.09 -0.19
CA PRO A 71 -11.73 0.69 -0.38
C PRO A 71 -11.70 2.22 -0.46
N LEU A 72 -10.78 2.87 0.24
CA LEU A 72 -10.66 4.33 0.27
C LEU A 72 -9.96 4.90 -0.97
N VAL A 73 -9.12 4.11 -1.64
CA VAL A 73 -8.43 4.51 -2.87
C VAL A 73 -9.42 4.51 -4.03
N ALA A 74 -9.37 5.51 -4.91
CA ALA A 74 -10.22 5.60 -6.11
C ALA A 74 -9.62 4.89 -7.33
N GLY A 75 -8.28 4.92 -7.47
CA GLY A 75 -7.59 4.38 -8.64
C GLY A 75 -6.88 3.04 -8.39
N PRO A 76 -5.86 2.73 -9.20
CA PRO A 76 -5.16 1.43 -9.18
C PRO A 76 -4.25 1.24 -7.96
N ILE A 77 -3.90 -0.01 -7.72
CA ILE A 77 -2.87 -0.47 -6.79
C ILE A 77 -1.69 -0.95 -7.64
N TYR A 78 -0.57 -0.23 -7.59
CA TYR A 78 0.65 -0.56 -8.31
C TYR A 78 1.61 -1.34 -7.41
N ALA A 79 2.11 -2.47 -7.90
CA ALA A 79 3.22 -3.17 -7.25
C ALA A 79 3.91 -4.14 -8.21
N THR A 80 5.06 -4.67 -7.78
CA THR A 80 5.77 -5.72 -8.50
C THR A 80 5.00 -7.05 -8.50
N PRO A 81 5.30 -7.98 -9.44
CA PRO A 81 4.59 -9.25 -9.53
C PRO A 81 4.49 -10.02 -8.22
N LEU A 82 5.58 -10.14 -7.46
CA LEU A 82 5.56 -10.87 -6.18
C LEU A 82 4.67 -10.16 -5.16
N THR A 83 4.78 -8.84 -5.04
CA THR A 83 3.98 -8.07 -4.08
C THR A 83 2.49 -8.16 -4.40
N LEU A 84 2.10 -8.08 -5.68
CA LEU A 84 0.69 -8.28 -6.07
C LEU A 84 0.21 -9.70 -5.77
N ALA A 85 1.03 -10.72 -6.02
CA ALA A 85 0.67 -12.10 -5.71
C ALA A 85 0.45 -12.34 -4.19
N LEU A 86 1.08 -11.55 -3.32
CA LEU A 86 0.86 -11.60 -1.87
C LEU A 86 -0.34 -10.76 -1.41
N VAL A 87 -0.68 -9.70 -2.15
CA VAL A 87 -1.82 -8.83 -1.87
C VAL A 87 -3.13 -9.42 -2.36
N GLU A 88 -3.12 -10.10 -3.51
CA GLU A 88 -4.33 -10.61 -4.15
C GLU A 88 -5.13 -11.55 -3.23
N PRO A 89 -4.54 -12.57 -2.56
CA PRO A 89 -5.27 -13.41 -1.62
C PRO A 89 -5.88 -12.61 -0.46
N LYS A 90 -5.19 -11.60 0.05
CA LYS A 90 -5.71 -10.73 1.13
C LYS A 90 -6.95 -9.96 0.67
N LEU A 91 -6.99 -9.53 -0.59
CA LEU A 91 -8.18 -8.89 -1.14
C LEU A 91 -9.31 -9.90 -1.36
N GLN A 92 -9.00 -11.16 -1.72
CA GLN A 92 -10.00 -12.23 -1.87
C GLN A 92 -10.67 -12.55 -0.54
N GLU A 93 -9.87 -12.73 0.52
CA GLU A 93 -10.35 -13.02 1.88
C GLU A 93 -11.30 -11.96 2.43
N HIS A 94 -11.22 -10.74 1.92
CA HIS A 94 -12.05 -9.60 2.32
C HIS A 94 -13.16 -9.24 1.31
N ASP A 95 -13.42 -10.09 0.31
CA ASP A 95 -14.40 -9.86 -0.77
C ASP A 95 -14.15 -8.56 -1.56
N LEU A 96 -12.89 -8.11 -1.64
CA LEU A 96 -12.47 -6.89 -2.34
C LEU A 96 -11.96 -7.14 -3.76
N ILE A 97 -11.94 -8.39 -4.22
CA ILE A 97 -11.68 -8.72 -5.63
C ILE A 97 -12.93 -8.42 -6.44
N GLY A 98 -13.02 -7.19 -6.93
CA GLY A 98 -14.15 -6.75 -7.74
C GLY A 98 -13.80 -5.84 -8.90
N THR A 99 -12.52 -5.49 -9.11
CA THR A 99 -12.14 -4.51 -10.12
C THR A 99 -10.70 -4.73 -10.58
N ASN A 100 -10.45 -4.55 -11.88
CA ASN A 100 -9.16 -4.62 -12.58
C ASN A 100 -8.19 -3.51 -12.11
N ARG A 101 -7.94 -3.41 -10.80
CA ARG A 101 -7.22 -2.33 -10.13
C ARG A 101 -5.79 -2.70 -9.78
N LEU A 102 -5.46 -3.99 -9.72
CA LEU A 102 -4.09 -4.45 -9.54
C LEU A 102 -3.32 -4.23 -10.84
N VAL A 103 -2.32 -3.36 -10.81
CA VAL A 103 -1.50 -3.05 -11.98
C VAL A 103 -0.06 -3.43 -11.68
N THR A 104 0.42 -4.44 -12.40
CA THR A 104 1.81 -4.88 -12.28
C THR A 104 2.75 -3.83 -12.84
N VAL A 105 3.81 -3.53 -12.11
CA VAL A 105 4.92 -2.69 -12.56
C VAL A 105 6.24 -3.45 -12.46
N ARG A 106 7.24 -3.03 -13.22
CA ARG A 106 8.60 -3.56 -13.15
C ARG A 106 9.59 -2.45 -12.82
N PRO A 107 10.76 -2.80 -12.27
CA PRO A 107 11.84 -1.83 -12.13
C PRO A 107 12.15 -1.11 -13.44
N HIS A 108 12.42 0.19 -13.35
CA HIS A 108 12.63 1.16 -14.43
C HIS A 108 11.37 1.54 -15.22
N GLU A 109 10.22 0.96 -14.92
CA GLU A 109 8.96 1.46 -15.45
C GLU A 109 8.55 2.76 -14.76
N ARG A 110 7.78 3.57 -15.48
CA ARG A 110 7.22 4.83 -14.98
C ARG A 110 5.72 4.84 -15.14
N VAL A 111 5.03 5.35 -14.14
CA VAL A 111 3.58 5.57 -14.19
C VAL A 111 3.26 7.03 -13.88
N THR A 112 2.27 7.57 -14.58
CA THR A 112 1.79 8.93 -14.34
C THR A 112 0.51 8.88 -13.54
N ILE A 113 0.49 9.56 -12.39
CA ILE A 113 -0.67 9.62 -11.48
C ILE A 113 -0.95 11.09 -11.18
N GLY A 114 -1.89 11.68 -11.92
CA GLY A 114 -2.14 13.11 -11.87
C GLY A 114 -0.87 13.91 -12.22
N PRO A 115 -0.38 14.81 -11.34
CA PRO A 115 0.83 15.59 -11.55
C PRO A 115 2.13 14.81 -11.27
N PHE A 116 2.05 13.60 -10.73
CA PHE A 116 3.22 12.81 -10.37
C PHE A 116 3.65 11.90 -11.52
N THR A 117 4.95 11.79 -11.72
CA THR A 117 5.58 10.68 -12.44
C THR A 117 6.36 9.85 -11.43
N VAL A 118 5.95 8.59 -11.25
CA VAL A 118 6.56 7.66 -10.29
C VAL A 118 7.41 6.67 -11.06
N GLU A 119 8.70 6.56 -10.73
CA GLU A 119 9.63 5.59 -11.32
C GLU A 119 9.96 4.51 -10.29
N PHE A 120 9.90 3.25 -10.70
CA PHE A 120 10.20 2.14 -9.80
C PHE A 120 11.68 1.76 -9.84
N ILE A 121 12.43 1.95 -8.77
CA ILE A 121 13.87 1.67 -8.71
C ILE A 121 14.10 0.37 -7.97
N ARG A 122 14.80 -0.60 -8.58
CA ARG A 122 15.11 -1.88 -7.92
C ARG A 122 15.97 -1.67 -6.67
N VAL A 123 15.62 -2.33 -5.58
CA VAL A 123 16.42 -2.35 -4.35
C VAL A 123 16.60 -3.77 -3.82
N THR A 124 17.62 -3.97 -2.99
CA THR A 124 17.86 -5.23 -2.27
C THR A 124 17.19 -5.19 -0.89
N HIS A 125 16.49 -6.25 -0.53
CA HIS A 125 15.89 -6.43 0.80
C HIS A 125 15.80 -7.91 1.17
N SER A 126 15.20 -8.25 2.32
CA SER A 126 15.03 -9.64 2.76
C SER A 126 13.88 -10.41 2.07
N ILE A 127 13.11 -9.74 1.21
CA ILE A 127 12.12 -10.35 0.30
C ILE A 127 12.49 -9.99 -1.15
N PRO A 128 12.27 -10.88 -2.14
CA PRO A 128 12.55 -10.55 -3.54
C PRO A 128 11.63 -9.45 -4.07
N ASP A 129 11.95 -8.94 -5.27
CA ASP A 129 11.07 -8.08 -6.07
C ASP A 129 10.70 -6.74 -5.40
N CYS A 130 11.63 -6.18 -4.61
CA CYS A 130 11.47 -4.90 -3.93
C CYS A 130 11.82 -3.70 -4.84
N VAL A 131 11.06 -2.61 -4.67
CA VAL A 131 11.28 -1.34 -5.36
C VAL A 131 11.19 -0.15 -4.40
N ALA A 132 12.01 0.87 -4.67
CA ALA A 132 11.83 2.23 -4.19
C ALA A 132 11.11 3.08 -5.27
N LEU A 133 10.67 4.27 -4.89
CA LEU A 133 9.91 5.21 -5.74
C LEU A 133 10.63 6.54 -5.93
#